data_AF-A0A376L9I3-F1
#
_entry.id   AF-A0A376L9I3-F1
#
_cell.length_a   1.000
_cell.length_b   1.000
_cell.length_c   1.000
_cell.angle_alpha   90.00
_cell.angle_beta   90.00
_cell.angle_gamma   90.00
#
_symmetry.space_group_name_H-M   'P 1'
#
loop_
_entity.id
_entity.type
_entity.pdbx_description
1 polymer ?
#
loop_
_entity_poly.entity_id
_entity_poly.type
_entity_poly.pdbx_seq_one_letter_code
_entity_poly.pdbx_strand_id
1 'polypeptide(L)'
;MLSNLREAGAPIKRIENQSSGVIPVMKMLEDAFSYANQLGARQGAGAVYLHAHHPDILRFLDTKRENADEKIRIKTLSLGVVIPDITFHLAKRMRRWRCFRLMT
;
A
#
# COMPACT_ATOMS: atom_id res chain seq x y z
N MET A 1 0.31 4.43 9.04
CA MET A 1 1.38 4.34 8.01
C MET A 1 1.64 2.87 7.74
N LEU A 2 1.57 2.42 6.47
CA LEU A 2 1.67 1.00 6.10
C LEU A 2 3.11 0.54 5.83
N SER A 3 4.08 1.45 5.87
CA SER A 3 5.48 1.20 5.50
C SER A 3 6.22 0.16 6.33
N ASN A 4 5.71 -0.21 7.52
CA ASN A 4 6.31 -1.23 8.38
C ASN A 4 5.74 -2.64 8.13
N LEU A 5 4.74 -2.77 7.25
CA LEU A 5 4.26 -4.07 6.85
C LEU A 5 5.31 -4.75 5.99
N ARG A 6 5.42 -6.06 6.16
CA ARG A 6 6.25 -6.89 5.30
C ARG A 6 5.61 -6.99 3.92
N GLU A 7 6.46 -7.16 2.91
CA GLU A 7 6.03 -7.23 1.53
C GLU A 7 5.31 -8.53 1.17
N ALA A 8 4.57 -8.53 0.07
CA ALA A 8 3.99 -9.74 -0.48
C ALA A 8 5.09 -10.79 -0.77
N GLY A 9 4.91 -12.00 -0.24
CA GLY A 9 5.88 -13.08 -0.34
C GLY A 9 6.98 -13.09 0.73
N ALA A 10 6.99 -12.15 1.67
CA ALA A 10 7.90 -12.24 2.82
C ALA A 10 7.64 -13.50 3.68
N PRO A 11 8.68 -14.12 4.25
CA PRO A 11 8.53 -15.29 5.10
C PRO A 11 7.76 -14.97 6.39
N ILE A 12 6.94 -15.91 6.85
CA ILE A 12 6.26 -15.84 8.15
C ILE A 12 6.68 -17.06 8.96
N LYS A 13 7.24 -16.84 10.16
CA LYS A 13 7.71 -17.93 11.04
C LYS A 13 8.62 -18.94 10.32
N ARG A 14 9.51 -18.46 9.45
CA ARG A 14 10.44 -19.26 8.61
C ARG A 14 9.79 -20.07 7.48
N ILE A 15 8.50 -19.89 7.22
CA ILE A 15 7.81 -20.45 6.06
C ILE A 15 7.84 -19.40 4.95
N GLU A 16 8.48 -19.72 3.82
CA GLU A 16 8.66 -18.82 2.68
C GLU A 16 7.33 -18.52 1.96
N ASN A 17 7.24 -17.36 1.31
CA ASN A 17 6.12 -16.94 0.44
C ASN A 17 4.74 -16.82 1.11
N GLN A 18 4.67 -16.69 2.43
CA GLN A 18 3.39 -16.68 3.14
C GLN A 18 2.77 -15.30 3.35
N SER A 19 3.51 -14.20 3.22
CA SER A 19 2.92 -12.89 3.44
C SER A 19 2.05 -12.43 2.28
N SER A 20 0.84 -11.99 2.62
CA SER A 20 -0.13 -11.42 1.69
C SER A 20 0.11 -9.94 1.34
N GLY A 21 1.13 -9.31 1.94
CA GLY A 21 1.52 -7.92 1.68
C GLY A 21 0.55 -6.86 2.20
N VAL A 22 0.62 -5.65 1.62
CA VAL A 22 -0.15 -4.47 2.07
C VAL A 22 -1.61 -4.43 1.59
N ILE A 23 -1.95 -5.07 0.47
CA ILE A 23 -3.29 -4.96 -0.14
C ILE A 23 -4.41 -5.48 0.76
N PRO A 24 -4.32 -6.67 1.38
CA PRO A 24 -5.41 -7.18 2.23
C PRO A 24 -5.66 -6.30 3.45
N VAL A 25 -4.61 -5.68 3.99
CA VAL A 25 -4.74 -4.72 5.10
C VAL A 25 -5.49 -3.47 4.64
N MET A 26 -5.19 -2.95 3.46
CA MET A 26 -5.93 -1.82 2.89
C MET A 26 -7.41 -2.15 2.67
N LYS A 27 -7.71 -3.38 2.24
CA LYS A 27 -9.09 -3.82 2.05
C LYS A 27 -9.86 -3.89 3.37
N MET A 28 -9.24 -4.46 4.41
CA MET A 28 -9.83 -4.50 5.74
C MET A 28 -10.08 -3.09 6.31
N LEU A 29 -9.17 -2.15 6.04
CA LEU A 29 -9.37 -0.74 6.42
C LEU A 29 -10.52 -0.10 5.65
N GLU A 30 -10.63 -0.33 4.34
CA GLU A 30 -11.75 0.15 3.52
C GLU A 30 -13.10 -0.35 4.08
N ASP A 31 -13.20 -1.64 4.38
CA ASP A 31 -14.41 -2.24 4.93
C ASP A 31 -14.74 -1.66 6.31
N ALA A 32 -13.72 -1.42 7.16
CA ALA A 32 -13.90 -0.79 8.45
C ALA A 32 -14.41 0.67 8.35
N PHE A 33 -13.89 1.46 7.41
CA PHE A 33 -14.37 2.83 7.16
C PHE A 33 -15.77 2.87 6.53
N SER A 34 -16.08 1.88 5.69
CA SER A 34 -17.43 1.74 5.12
C SER A 34 -18.46 1.39 6.20
N TYR A 35 -18.08 0.51 7.13
CA TYR A 35 -18.88 0.12 8.28
C TYR A 35 -19.07 1.29 9.27
N ALA A 36 -17.99 2.00 9.60
CA ALA A 36 -18.01 3.15 10.51
C ALA A 36 -18.54 4.44 9.83
N ASN A 37 -19.74 4.36 9.26
CA ASN A 37 -20.42 5.52 8.68
C ASN A 37 -21.26 6.24 9.76
N GLN A 38 -21.33 7.58 9.66
CA GLN A 38 -22.13 8.41 10.58
C GLN A 38 -23.61 8.33 10.21
N LEU A 39 -24.27 7.20 10.49
CA LEU A 39 -25.72 7.01 10.29
C LEU A 39 -26.20 7.42 8.88
N GLY A 40 -25.39 7.14 7.85
CA GLY A 40 -25.70 7.47 6.45
C GLY A 40 -25.42 8.91 6.01
N ALA A 41 -24.91 9.80 6.87
CA ALA A 41 -24.65 11.19 6.50
C ALA A 41 -23.39 11.37 5.63
N ARG A 42 -22.34 10.57 5.86
CA ARG A 42 -21.08 10.59 5.09
C ARG A 42 -20.43 9.21 5.06
N GLN A 43 -19.84 8.86 3.92
CA GLN A 43 -18.96 7.71 3.84
C GLN A 43 -17.71 7.97 4.69
N GLY A 44 -17.27 6.99 5.47
CA GLY A 44 -16.02 7.09 6.22
C GLY A 44 -14.85 7.32 5.26
N ALA A 45 -14.07 8.35 5.52
CA ALA A 45 -12.88 8.69 4.75
C ALA A 45 -11.63 8.22 5.49
N GLY A 46 -10.77 7.50 4.79
CA GLY A 46 -9.48 7.04 5.31
C GLY A 46 -8.37 7.38 4.34
N ALA A 47 -7.16 7.58 4.85
CA ALA A 47 -5.96 7.75 4.04
C ALA A 47 -4.87 6.78 4.52
N VAL A 48 -4.19 6.13 3.58
CA VAL A 48 -3.04 5.28 3.86
C VAL A 48 -1.81 5.83 3.19
N TYR A 49 -0.69 5.75 3.90
CA TYR A 49 0.60 6.23 3.43
C TYR A 49 1.57 5.06 3.31
N LEU A 50 2.25 4.98 2.17
CA LEU A 50 3.30 4.00 1.90
C LEU A 50 4.59 4.71 1.44
N HIS A 51 5.73 4.19 1.87
CA HIS A 51 7.03 4.71 1.43
C HIS A 51 7.31 4.32 -0.03
N ALA A 52 7.86 5.25 -0.82
CA ALA A 52 8.13 5.04 -2.24
C ALA A 52 9.11 3.89 -2.52
N HIS A 53 10.00 3.58 -1.56
CA HIS A 53 10.96 2.46 -1.69
C HIS A 53 10.44 1.15 -1.10
N HIS A 54 9.16 1.07 -0.77
CA HIS A 54 8.56 -0.19 -0.34
C HIS A 54 8.39 -1.11 -1.56
N PRO A 55 8.75 -2.40 -1.48
CA PRO A 55 8.65 -3.34 -2.61
C PRO A 55 7.22 -3.48 -3.18
N ASP A 56 6.19 -3.36 -2.34
CA ASP A 56 4.79 -3.37 -2.79
C ASP A 56 4.29 -2.03 -3.37
N ILE A 57 5.15 -1.01 -3.59
CA ILE A 57 4.71 0.33 -4.04
C ILE A 57 3.94 0.29 -5.36
N LEU A 58 4.34 -0.56 -6.31
CA LEU A 58 3.65 -0.69 -7.60
C LEU A 58 2.26 -1.30 -7.41
N ARG A 59 2.18 -2.38 -6.62
CA ARG A 59 0.92 -3.05 -6.30
C ARG A 59 -0.04 -2.12 -5.54
N PHE A 60 0.52 -1.28 -4.66
CA PHE A 60 -0.20 -0.24 -3.93
C PHE A 60 -0.83 0.80 -4.86
N LEU A 61 -0.06 1.32 -5.84
CA LEU A 61 -0.58 2.27 -6.83
C LEU A 61 -1.59 1.64 -7.79
N ASP A 62 -1.39 0.37 -8.14
CA ASP A 62 -2.30 -0.37 -9.02
C ASP A 62 -3.72 -0.54 -8.42
N THR A 63 -3.89 -0.44 -7.10
CA THR A 63 -5.21 -0.56 -6.43
C THR A 63 -6.22 0.51 -6.83
N LYS A 64 -5.75 1.66 -7.37
CA LYS A 64 -6.59 2.75 -7.85
C LYS A 64 -6.84 2.74 -9.36
N ARG A 65 -6.21 1.83 -10.11
CA ARG A 65 -6.49 1.70 -11.55
C ARG A 65 -7.93 1.25 -11.76
N GLU A 66 -8.60 1.83 -12.76
CA GLU A 66 -10.00 1.49 -13.06
C GLU A 66 -10.16 0.04 -13.55
N ASN A 67 -9.18 -0.46 -14.31
CA ASN A 67 -9.12 -1.83 -14.83
C ASN A 67 -8.51 -2.85 -13.85
N ALA A 68 -8.41 -2.52 -12.56
CA ALA A 68 -7.91 -3.46 -11.57
C ALA A 68 -8.96 -4.53 -11.24
N ASP A 69 -8.51 -5.75 -10.93
CA ASP A 69 -9.36 -6.83 -10.41
C ASP A 69 -10.12 -6.33 -9.17
N GLU A 70 -11.41 -6.62 -9.07
CA GLU A 70 -12.27 -6.11 -8.01
C GLU A 70 -11.79 -6.55 -6.62
N LYS A 71 -11.04 -7.66 -6.54
CA LYS A 71 -10.42 -8.13 -5.29
C LYS A 71 -9.29 -7.25 -4.78
N ILE A 72 -8.62 -6.50 -5.65
CA ILE A 72 -7.51 -5.61 -5.29
C ILE A 72 -7.89 -4.12 -5.35
N ARG A 73 -9.05 -3.79 -5.91
CA ARG A 73 -9.50 -2.43 -6.11
C ARG A 73 -9.95 -1.79 -4.80
N ILE A 74 -9.45 -0.59 -4.54
CA ILE A 74 -9.78 0.22 -3.36
C ILE A 74 -10.52 1.48 -3.81
N LYS A 75 -11.81 1.57 -3.49
CA LYS A 75 -12.75 2.58 -3.97
C LYS A 75 -12.73 3.83 -3.07
N THR A 76 -12.92 3.68 -1.77
CA THR A 76 -13.18 4.84 -0.87
C THR A 76 -11.92 5.40 -0.20
N LEU A 77 -10.87 4.58 -0.08
CA LEU A 77 -9.70 4.93 0.69
C LEU A 77 -8.70 5.76 -0.16
N SER A 78 -8.18 6.84 0.41
CA SER A 78 -7.21 7.75 -0.22
C SER A 78 -5.79 7.20 -0.10
N LEU A 79 -5.00 7.33 -1.16
CA LEU A 79 -3.60 6.88 -1.19
C LEU A 79 -2.64 8.07 -1.04
N GLY A 80 -1.64 7.91 -0.18
CA GLY A 80 -0.51 8.82 -0.05
C GLY A 80 0.81 8.07 -0.22
N VAL A 81 1.78 8.72 -0.87
CA VAL A 81 3.14 8.18 -1.02
C VAL A 81 4.13 9.11 -0.34
N VAL A 82 4.97 8.55 0.51
CA VAL A 82 6.08 9.27 1.13
C VAL A 82 7.31 9.11 0.25
N ILE A 83 7.76 10.20 -0.36
CA ILE A 83 8.88 10.23 -1.30
C ILE A 83 10.06 10.95 -0.64
N PRO A 84 11.17 10.27 -0.32
CA PRO A 84 12.36 10.94 0.20
C PRO A 84 13.14 11.64 -0.92
N ASP A 85 13.91 12.68 -0.59
CA ASP A 85 14.63 13.52 -1.55
C ASP A 85 15.57 12.74 -2.47
N ILE A 86 16.18 11.66 -1.96
CA ILE A 86 17.05 10.77 -2.75
C ILE A 86 16.34 10.21 -3.99
N THR A 87 15.03 10.01 -3.91
CA THR A 87 14.15 9.52 -4.98
C THR A 87 14.11 10.52 -6.14
N PHE A 88 13.98 11.81 -5.83
CA PHE A 88 14.04 12.89 -6.82
C PHE A 88 15.45 13.04 -7.42
N HIS A 89 16.50 12.92 -6.61
CA HIS A 89 17.88 12.95 -7.10
C HIS A 89 18.18 11.79 -8.07
N LEU A 90 17.69 10.58 -7.77
CA LEU A 90 17.82 9.40 -8.62
C LEU A 90 17.02 9.54 -9.92
N ALA A 91 15.78 10.03 -9.83
CA ALA A 91 14.94 10.30 -10.99
C ALA A 91 15.58 11.33 -11.94
N LYS A 92 16.14 12.42 -11.40
CA LYS A 92 16.84 13.45 -12.19
C LYS A 92 18.05 12.90 -12.96
N ARG A 93 18.72 11.88 -12.42
CA ARG A 93 19.91 11.25 -13.03
C ARG A 93 19.55 10.04 -13.91
N MET A 94 18.26 9.77 -14.17
CA MET A 94 17.78 8.54 -14.84
C MET A 94 18.41 7.25 -14.26
N ARG A 95 18.67 7.24 -12.95
CA ARG A 95 19.26 6.07 -12.27
C ARG A 95 18.16 5.21 -11.67
N ARG A 96 18.30 3.89 -11.79
CA ARG A 96 17.40 2.93 -11.13
C ARG A 96 17.55 3.03 -9.61
N TRP A 97 16.42 3.13 -8.92
CA TRP A 97 16.34 2.95 -7.46
C TRP A 97 16.07 1.49 -7.09
N ARG A 98 16.32 1.13 -5.83
CA ARG A 98 16.01 -0.19 -5.25
C ARG A 98 14.95 -0.05 -4.17
N CYS A 99 14.04 -1.02 -4.09
CA CYS A 99 13.12 -1.14 -2.96
C CYS A 99 13.82 -1.87 -1.82
N PHE A 100 13.56 -1.44 -0.58
CA PHE A 100 14.15 -2.03 0.62
C PHE A 100 13.17 -2.99 1.27
N ARG A 101 13.60 -4.25 1.45
CA ARG A 101 12.92 -5.25 2.28
C ARG A 101 13.26 -4.98 3.74
N LEU A 102 12.26 -4.66 4.56
CA LEU A 102 12.43 -4.61 6.01
C LEU A 102 12.56 -6.05 6.53
N MET A 103 13.78 -6.48 6.83
CA MET A 103 14.02 -7.71 7.60
C MET A 103 13.57 -7.46 9.04
N THR A 104 12.41 -8.01 9.41
CA THR A 104 11.93 -8.13 10.79
C THR A 104 11.48 -9.55 11.06
#